data_AF-A0AAJ1PRT7-F1
#
_entry.id   AF-A0AAJ1PRT7-F1
#
_cell.length_a   1.000
_cell.length_b   1.000
_cell.length_c   1.000
_cell.angle_alpha   90.00
_cell.angle_beta   90.00
_cell.angle_gamma   90.00
#
_symmetry.space_group_name_H-M   'P 1'
#
loop_
_entity.id
_entity.type
_entity.pdbx_description
1 polymer ?
#
loop_
_entity_poly.entity_id
_entity_poly.type
_entity_poly.pdbx_seq_one_letter_code
_entity_poly.pdbx_strand_id
1 'polypeptide(L)'
;MSLAEGTVPVDESTEKHYHAVSDEIYVITDGIGIIEIEGESREVEKNDCVFISTRRKHMIKNIGRVPLKILCICSPPYSHDDTYIVY
;
A
#
# COMPACT_ATOMS: atom_id res chain seq x y z
N MET A 1 6.08 11.55 11.00
CA MET A 1 5.33 10.30 10.84
C MET A 1 3.84 10.58 10.80
N SER A 2 3.09 9.89 9.97
CA SER A 2 1.62 9.89 9.92
C SER A 2 1.07 8.47 9.90
N LEU A 3 -0.24 8.35 10.15
CA LEU A 3 -0.97 7.09 10.13
C LEU A 3 -2.32 7.29 9.43
N ALA A 4 -2.70 6.38 8.55
CA ALA A 4 -4.03 6.32 7.96
C ALA A 4 -4.49 4.86 7.82
N GLU A 5 -5.79 4.61 7.92
CA GLU A 5 -6.38 3.33 7.52
C GLU A 5 -6.92 3.44 6.09
N GLY A 6 -6.45 2.56 5.21
CA GLY A 6 -6.99 2.35 3.88
C GLY A 6 -7.85 1.09 3.83
N THR A 7 -8.96 1.14 3.08
CA THR A 7 -9.78 -0.04 2.77
C THR A 7 -9.84 -0.21 1.26
N VAL A 8 -9.46 -1.39 0.77
CA VAL A 8 -9.55 -1.77 -0.65
C VAL A 8 -10.72 -2.75 -0.80
N PRO A 9 -11.80 -2.38 -1.52
CA PRO A 9 -12.92 -3.27 -1.79
C PRO A 9 -12.50 -4.56 -2.51
N VAL A 10 -13.37 -5.56 -2.47
CA VAL A 10 -13.14 -6.84 -3.17
C VAL A 10 -12.97 -6.59 -4.67
N ASP A 11 -12.00 -7.26 -5.27
CA ASP A 11 -11.62 -7.15 -6.69
C ASP A 11 -11.06 -5.78 -7.14
N GLU A 12 -10.94 -4.80 -6.23
CA GLU A 12 -10.34 -3.50 -6.51
C GLU A 12 -8.84 -3.44 -6.16
N SER A 13 -8.19 -2.37 -6.62
CA SER A 13 -6.80 -2.06 -6.30
C SER A 13 -6.61 -0.57 -6.06
N THR A 14 -5.56 -0.22 -5.31
CA THR A 14 -5.09 1.16 -5.27
C THR A 14 -4.55 1.57 -6.64
N GLU A 15 -4.55 2.87 -6.93
CA GLU A 15 -3.78 3.39 -8.07
C GLU A 15 -2.28 3.10 -7.84
N LYS A 16 -1.57 2.81 -8.93
CA LYS A 16 -0.13 2.61 -8.86
C LYS A 16 0.54 3.96 -8.66
N HIS A 17 1.40 4.06 -7.64
CA HIS A 17 2.01 5.32 -7.27
C HIS A 17 3.37 5.13 -6.61
N TYR A 18 4.07 6.23 -6.35
CA TYR A 18 5.23 6.27 -5.49
C TYR A 18 5.24 7.57 -4.68
N HIS A 19 6.00 7.57 -3.59
CA HIS A 19 6.32 8.76 -2.80
C HIS A 19 7.72 9.26 -3.14
N ALA A 20 7.91 10.55 -3.41
CA ALA A 20 9.23 11.08 -3.79
C ALA A 20 10.18 11.24 -2.60
N VAL A 21 9.65 11.40 -1.40
CA VAL A 21 10.38 11.68 -0.15
C VAL A 21 10.06 10.67 0.95
N SER A 22 8.82 10.20 1.06
CA SER A 22 8.40 9.34 2.17
C SER A 22 8.68 7.86 1.91
N ASP A 23 9.21 7.17 2.93
CA ASP A 23 9.04 5.73 3.04
C ASP A 23 7.63 5.43 3.55
N GLU A 24 7.09 4.27 3.16
CA GLU A 24 5.79 3.78 3.60
C GLU A 24 5.87 2.35 4.14
N ILE A 25 5.11 2.06 5.19
CA ILE A 25 4.87 0.70 5.67
C ILE A 25 3.37 0.42 5.58
N TYR A 26 3.02 -0.69 4.94
CA TYR A 26 1.70 -1.29 5.04
C TYR A 26 1.70 -2.37 6.11
N VAL A 27 0.78 -2.26 7.06
CA VAL A 27 0.42 -3.35 7.97
C VAL A 27 -0.96 -3.85 7.58
N ILE A 28 -1.08 -5.11 7.17
CA ILE A 28 -2.37 -5.68 6.80
C ILE A 28 -3.11 -6.05 8.08
N THR A 29 -4.27 -5.43 8.31
CA THR A 29 -5.05 -5.64 9.52
C THR A 29 -6.23 -6.59 9.32
N ASP A 30 -6.68 -6.75 8.07
CA ASP A 30 -7.70 -7.72 7.68
C ASP A 30 -7.66 -8.00 6.16
N GLY A 31 -8.14 -9.17 5.73
CA GLY A 31 -8.20 -9.55 4.32
C GLY A 31 -6.90 -10.12 3.73
N ILE A 32 -6.91 -10.34 2.41
CA ILE A 32 -5.81 -10.92 1.62
C ILE A 32 -5.66 -10.09 0.34
N GLY A 33 -4.42 -9.78 -0.03
CA GLY A 33 -4.10 -8.98 -1.21
C GLY A 33 -2.83 -9.43 -1.93
N ILE A 34 -2.58 -8.84 -3.09
CA ILE A 34 -1.29 -8.89 -3.78
C ILE A 34 -0.71 -7.47 -3.73
N ILE A 35 0.45 -7.31 -3.12
CA ILE A 35 1.26 -6.10 -3.24
C ILE A 35 2.23 -6.28 -4.41
N GLU A 36 2.29 -5.29 -5.30
CA GLU A 36 3.32 -5.16 -6.32
C GLU A 36 4.26 -4.02 -5.93
N ILE A 37 5.58 -4.25 -6.00
CA ILE A 37 6.62 -3.21 -5.80
C ILE A 37 7.66 -3.36 -6.91
N GLU A 38 7.83 -2.33 -7.74
CA GLU A 38 8.72 -2.36 -8.93
C GLU A 38 8.51 -3.58 -9.85
N GLY A 39 7.25 -4.00 -10.03
CA GLY A 39 6.89 -5.14 -10.88
C GLY A 39 7.07 -6.51 -10.24
N GLU A 40 7.60 -6.59 -9.02
CA GLU A 40 7.61 -7.83 -8.24
C GLU A 40 6.37 -7.91 -7.37
N SER A 41 5.64 -9.03 -7.47
CA SER A 41 4.38 -9.25 -6.76
C SER A 41 4.51 -10.33 -5.72
N ARG A 42 3.87 -10.12 -4.57
CA ARG A 42 3.72 -11.14 -3.53
C ARG A 42 2.35 -11.04 -2.86
N GLU A 43 1.84 -12.18 -2.42
CA GLU A 43 0.65 -12.23 -1.58
C GLU A 43 0.97 -11.66 -0.19
N VAL A 44 -0.03 -11.02 0.40
CA VAL A 44 -0.01 -10.53 1.77
C VAL A 44 -1.36 -10.82 2.42
N GLU A 45 -1.32 -11.14 3.71
CA GLU A 45 -2.50 -11.40 4.52
C GLU A 45 -2.39 -10.72 5.88
N LYS A 46 -3.44 -10.84 6.69
CA LYS A 46 -3.50 -10.26 8.03
C LYS A 46 -2.24 -10.54 8.85
N ASN A 47 -1.71 -9.49 9.47
CA ASN A 47 -0.47 -9.41 10.25
C ASN A 47 0.83 -9.33 9.43
N ASP A 48 0.77 -9.37 8.10
CA ASP A 48 1.93 -9.05 7.28
C ASP A 48 2.28 -7.56 7.35
N CYS A 49 3.59 -7.29 7.33
CA CYS A 49 4.16 -5.97 7.20
C CYS A 49 4.95 -5.86 5.89
N VAL A 50 4.73 -4.79 5.16
CA VAL A 50 5.41 -4.50 3.90
C VAL A 50 6.11 -3.17 4.01
N PHE A 51 7.43 -3.18 3.86
CA PHE A 51 8.22 -1.95 3.73
C PHE A 51 8.31 -1.54 2.26
N ILE A 52 7.99 -0.28 1.99
CA ILE A 52 8.01 0.34 0.68
C ILE A 52 8.95 1.55 0.78
N SER A 53 10.14 1.41 0.21
CA SER A 53 11.09 2.51 0.23
C SER A 53 10.66 3.64 -0.71
N THR A 54 11.11 4.85 -0.39
CA THR A 54 10.97 6.06 -1.19
C THR A 54 11.24 5.79 -2.68
N ARG A 55 10.41 6.37 -3.54
CA ARG A 55 10.41 6.26 -5.03
C ARG A 55 10.13 4.87 -5.59
N ARG A 56 9.82 3.88 -4.77
CA ARG A 56 9.40 2.56 -5.26
C ARG A 56 7.94 2.63 -5.70
N LYS A 57 7.67 2.34 -6.96
CA LYS A 57 6.32 2.23 -7.53
C LYS A 57 5.63 1.02 -6.92
N HIS A 58 4.46 1.24 -6.37
CA HIS A 58 3.70 0.20 -5.71
C HIS A 58 2.20 0.36 -5.94
N MET A 59 1.50 -0.77 -5.82
CA MET A 59 0.05 -0.85 -5.73
C MET A 59 -0.34 -2.11 -4.98
N ILE A 60 -1.50 -2.12 -4.37
CA ILE A 60 -2.05 -3.31 -3.73
C ILE A 60 -3.43 -3.61 -4.28
N LYS A 61 -3.68 -4.88 -4.58
CA LYS A 61 -4.95 -5.40 -5.08
C LYS A 61 -5.56 -6.35 -4.07
N ASN A 62 -6.84 -6.20 -3.80
CA ASN A 62 -7.59 -7.19 -3.03
C ASN A 62 -7.88 -8.41 -3.90
N ILE A 63 -7.49 -9.60 -3.42
CA ILE A 63 -7.77 -10.89 -4.08
C ILE A 63 -8.65 -11.81 -3.22
N GLY A 64 -9.11 -11.31 -2.07
CA GLY A 64 -9.95 -12.04 -1.12
C GLY A 64 -11.44 -11.91 -1.39
N ARG A 65 -12.24 -12.29 -0.39
CA ARG A 65 -13.72 -12.21 -0.43
C ARG A 65 -14.29 -11.18 0.54
N VAL A 66 -13.42 -10.45 1.22
CA VAL A 66 -13.75 -9.39 2.19
C VAL A 66 -12.88 -8.17 1.88
N PRO A 67 -13.25 -6.96 2.35
CA PRO A 67 -12.40 -5.79 2.19
C PRO A 67 -11.01 -6.01 2.79
N LEU A 68 -9.97 -5.61 2.05
CA LEU A 68 -8.59 -5.62 2.52
C LEU A 68 -8.35 -4.33 3.29
N LYS A 69 -7.94 -4.44 4.55
CA LYS A 69 -7.67 -3.30 5.43
C LYS A 69 -6.18 -3.14 5.68
N ILE A 70 -5.71 -1.92 5.49
CA ILE A 70 -4.28 -1.60 5.51
C ILE A 70 -4.08 -0.40 6.42
N LEU A 71 -3.14 -0.53 7.36
CA LEU A 71 -2.63 0.62 8.10
C LEU A 71 -1.41 1.16 7.34
N CYS A 72 -1.55 2.36 6.78
CA CYS A 72 -0.50 3.06 6.05
C CYS A 72 0.28 3.96 7.01
N ILE A 73 1.57 3.71 7.14
CA ILE A 73 2.48 4.46 8.02
C ILE A 73 3.55 5.12 7.14
N CYS A 74 3.59 6.45 7.12
CA CYS A 74 4.59 7.18 6.33
C CYS A 74 5.60 7.90 7.22
N SER A 75 6.87 7.91 6.78
CA SER A 75 7.90 8.79 7.33
C SER A 75 8.75 9.39 6.21
N PRO A 76 8.77 10.73 6.01
CA PRO A 76 8.01 11.77 6.72
C PRO A 76 6.46 11.61 6.64
N PRO A 77 5.66 12.41 7.38
CA PRO A 77 4.21 12.35 7.26
C PRO A 77 3.74 12.45 5.80
N TYR A 78 2.68 11.71 5.48
CA TYR A 78 2.02 11.75 4.17
C TYR A 78 1.72 13.19 3.75
N SER A 79 2.00 13.49 2.49
CA SER A 79 1.59 14.70 1.80
C SER A 79 1.09 14.31 0.42
N HIS A 80 -0.03 14.90 0.00
CA HIS A 80 -0.54 14.66 -1.36
C HIS A 80 0.44 15.14 -2.43
N ASP A 81 1.19 16.21 -2.14
CA ASP A 81 2.22 16.75 -3.04
C ASP A 81 3.45 15.81 -3.18
N ASP A 82 3.59 14.82 -2.28
CA ASP A 82 4.64 13.79 -2.34
C ASP A 82 4.19 12.54 -3.10
N THR A 83 2.92 12.43 -3.50
CA THR A 83 2.36 11.25 -4.16
C THR A 83 2.24 11.46 -5.66
N TYR A 84 2.81 10.53 -6.42
CA TYR A 84 2.80 10.57 -7.89
C TYR A 84 2.15 9.31 -8.45
N ILE A 85 1.02 9.47 -9.13
CA ILE A 85 0.35 8.39 -9.85
C ILE A 85 1.15 8.03 -11.10
N VAL A 86 1.27 6.73 -11.38
CA VAL A 86 1.99 6.19 -12.54
C VAL A 86 1.13 5.16 -13.27
N TYR A 87 1.27 5.10 -14.59
CA TYR A 87 0.56 4.17 -15.48
C TYR A 87 1.50 3.07 -15.99
#